data_AF-A0A6L6X7A3-F1
#
_entry.id   AF-A0A6L6X7A3-F1
#
_cell.length_a   1.000
_cell.length_b   1.000
_cell.length_c   1.000
_cell.angle_alpha   90.00
_cell.angle_beta   90.00
_cell.angle_gamma   90.00
#
_symmetry.space_group_name_H-M   'P 1'
#
loop_
_entity.id
_entity.type
_entity.pdbx_description
1 polymer ?
#
loop_
_entity_poly.entity_id
_entity_poly.type
_entity_poly.pdbx_seq_one_letter_code
_entity_poly.pdbx_strand_id
1 'polypeptide(L)'
;MGIFGRRRGREERAAGIAGKVASGKGFYGRTTRAFLGDQDFARVQQSIGAYHSGLDVRQLLAAGAPTTPAVVVSITDTGKLVNFDPVVDLVLQVSGGTGPVALQTIVSKLRIPRTGDQVLLIADPGRPGSYLYAGDGVSP
;
A
#
# COMPACT_ATOMS: atom_id res chain seq x y z
N MET A 1 34.71 26.87 -20.73
CA MET A 1 33.79 27.34 -19.67
C MET A 1 32.37 27.02 -20.10
N GLY A 2 31.57 26.34 -19.27
CA GLY A 2 30.18 26.03 -19.61
C GLY A 2 29.51 24.98 -18.71
N ILE A 3 29.62 25.14 -17.40
CA ILE A 3 28.96 24.31 -16.38
C ILE A 3 27.52 24.78 -16.17
N PHE A 4 26.58 24.27 -16.97
CA PHE A 4 25.14 24.44 -16.73
C PHE A 4 24.52 23.12 -16.27
N GLY A 5 24.61 22.88 -14.96
CA GLY A 5 23.94 21.76 -14.28
C GLY A 5 22.43 21.93 -14.29
N ARG A 6 21.72 20.98 -14.91
CA ARG A 6 20.25 20.86 -14.92
C ARG A 6 19.72 20.89 -13.47
N ARG A 7 19.02 21.96 -13.09
CA ARG A 7 18.29 22.01 -11.81
C ARG A 7 17.09 21.06 -11.88
N ARG A 8 17.21 19.88 -11.25
CA ARG A 8 16.06 19.02 -10.93
C ARG A 8 14.99 19.83 -10.20
N GLY A 9 13.75 19.69 -10.65
CA GLY A 9 12.60 20.48 -10.21
C GLY A 9 12.32 20.34 -8.72
N ARG A 10 11.67 21.35 -8.13
CA ARG A 10 11.28 21.40 -6.71
C ARG A 10 10.40 20.20 -6.33
N GLU A 11 9.58 19.71 -7.25
CA GLU A 11 8.76 18.50 -7.11
C GLU A 11 9.55 17.20 -7.00
N GLU A 12 10.54 16.97 -7.88
CA GLU A 12 11.40 15.77 -7.78
C GLU A 12 12.17 15.72 -6.46
N ARG A 13 12.56 16.90 -5.94
CA ARG A 13 13.21 16.99 -4.62
C ARG A 13 12.24 16.68 -3.50
N ALA A 14 11.00 17.18 -3.57
CA ALA A 14 9.97 16.90 -2.58
C ALA A 14 9.60 15.41 -2.56
N ALA A 15 9.41 14.79 -3.73
CA ALA A 15 9.17 13.35 -3.86
C ALA A 15 10.36 12.52 -3.33
N GLY A 16 11.59 12.93 -3.61
CA GLY A 16 12.79 12.27 -3.10
C GLY A 16 12.97 12.41 -1.58
N ILE A 17 12.54 13.53 -0.99
CA ILE A 17 12.54 13.72 0.47
C ILE A 17 11.45 12.85 1.11
N ALA A 18 10.24 12.83 0.55
CA ALA A 18 9.15 11.98 1.00
C ALA A 18 9.53 10.50 0.97
N GLY A 19 10.18 10.02 -0.09
CA GLY A 19 10.68 8.63 -0.17
C GLY A 19 11.77 8.29 0.86
N LYS A 20 12.64 9.25 1.21
CA LYS A 20 13.67 9.07 2.25
C LYS A 20 13.08 9.05 3.66
N VAL A 21 12.04 9.85 3.90
CA VAL A 21 11.27 9.83 5.14
C VAL A 21 10.51 8.51 5.26
N ALA A 22 9.82 8.09 4.20
CA ALA A 22 9.06 6.85 4.16
C ALA A 22 9.93 5.60 4.32
N SER A 23 11.15 5.57 3.77
CA SER A 23 12.05 4.42 3.88
C SER A 23 12.85 4.37 5.19
N GLY A 24 12.83 5.44 6.00
CA GLY A 24 13.68 5.55 7.20
C GLY A 24 15.18 5.51 6.93
N LYS A 25 15.61 5.51 5.66
CA LYS A 25 17.01 5.42 5.25
C LYS A 25 17.55 6.81 4.92
N GLY A 26 18.70 7.14 5.52
CA GLY A 26 19.40 8.43 5.33
C GLY A 26 19.21 9.42 6.49
N PHE A 27 19.91 10.56 6.42
CA PHE A 27 19.94 11.58 7.48
C PHE A 27 18.54 12.07 7.85
N TYR A 28 17.72 12.41 6.86
CA TYR A 28 16.34 12.89 7.05
C TYR A 28 15.40 11.83 7.62
N GLY A 29 15.52 10.57 7.18
CA GLY A 29 14.71 9.48 7.74
C GLY A 29 15.02 9.23 9.22
N ARG A 30 16.31 9.32 9.61
CA ARG A 30 16.74 9.18 11.01
C ARG A 30 16.32 10.36 11.88
N THR A 31 16.42 11.60 11.41
CA THR A 31 15.99 12.77 12.18
C THR A 31 14.48 12.81 12.35
N THR A 32 13.71 12.51 11.30
CA THR A 32 12.24 12.42 11.39
C THR A 32 11.81 11.31 12.36
N ARG A 33 12.47 10.16 12.34
CA ARG A 33 12.22 9.07 13.31
C ARG A 33 12.53 9.48 14.75
N ALA A 34 13.63 10.22 14.96
CA ALA A 34 13.99 10.72 16.28
C ALA A 34 12.99 11.75 16.84
N PHE A 35 12.41 12.59 15.96
CA PHE A 35 11.42 13.60 16.36
C PHE A 35 10.02 13.05 16.60
N LEU A 36 9.59 12.05 15.81
CA LEU A 36 8.23 11.47 15.92
C LEU A 36 8.17 10.29 16.89
N GLY A 37 9.29 9.65 17.22
CA GLY A 37 9.29 8.39 17.98
C GLY A 37 8.83 7.19 17.13
N ASP A 38 9.17 5.99 17.58
CA ASP A 38 8.98 4.75 16.79
C ASP A 38 7.50 4.42 16.51
N GLN A 39 6.60 4.74 17.43
CA GLN A 39 5.17 4.42 17.29
C GLN A 39 4.48 5.32 16.26
N ASP A 40 4.75 6.63 16.29
CA ASP A 40 4.14 7.55 15.34
C ASP A 40 4.82 7.48 13.96
N PHE A 41 6.11 7.14 13.91
CA PHE A 41 6.76 6.82 12.64
C PHE A 41 6.16 5.57 11.98
N ALA A 42 5.88 4.51 12.75
CA ALA A 42 5.18 3.34 12.23
C ALA A 42 3.78 3.69 11.70
N ARG A 43 3.03 4.56 12.38
CA ARG A 43 1.73 5.07 11.89
C ARG A 43 1.87 5.89 10.61
N VAL A 44 2.89 6.76 10.51
CA VAL A 44 3.17 7.54 9.29
C VAL A 44 3.56 6.61 8.13
N GLN A 45 4.38 5.61 8.39
CA GLN A 45 4.80 4.62 7.41
C GLN A 45 3.63 3.73 6.95
N GLN A 46 2.74 3.34 7.88
CA GLN A 46 1.47 2.67 7.56
C GLN A 46 0.55 3.56 6.73
N SER A 47 0.46 4.86 7.05
CA SER A 47 -0.36 5.82 6.31
C SER A 47 0.16 6.02 4.89
N ILE A 48 1.48 6.18 4.71
CA ILE A 48 2.11 6.27 3.38
C ILE A 48 1.96 4.95 2.62
N GLY A 49 2.12 3.81 3.30
CA GLY A 49 1.89 2.49 2.69
C GLY A 49 0.48 2.30 2.16
N ALA A 50 -0.54 2.81 2.87
CA ALA A 50 -1.93 2.79 2.43
C ALA A 50 -2.18 3.69 1.19
N TYR A 51 -1.46 4.81 1.06
CA TYR A 51 -1.52 5.66 -0.13
C TYR A 51 -0.89 5.01 -1.37
N HIS A 52 0.21 4.28 -1.21
CA HIS A 52 0.92 3.63 -2.31
C HIS A 52 0.19 2.37 -2.83
N SER A 53 -0.50 1.64 -1.96
CA SER A 53 -1.18 0.39 -2.34
C SER A 53 -2.23 0.55 -3.45
N GLY A 54 -2.96 1.66 -3.52
CA GLY A 54 -4.01 1.84 -4.55
C GLY A 54 -3.50 2.18 -5.95
N LEU A 55 -2.45 3.02 -6.04
CA LEU A 55 -1.84 3.44 -7.31
C LEU A 55 -0.88 2.39 -7.86
N ASP A 56 -0.13 1.72 -6.98
CA ASP A 56 0.84 0.70 -7.38
C ASP A 56 0.14 -0.58 -7.89
N VAL A 57 -0.99 -0.99 -7.30
CA VAL A 57 -1.71 -2.22 -7.71
C VAL A 57 -2.20 -2.16 -9.16
N ARG A 58 -2.78 -1.02 -9.60
CA ARG A 58 -3.27 -0.90 -10.99
C ARG A 58 -2.12 -0.99 -12.01
N GLN A 59 -0.98 -0.38 -11.69
CA GLN A 59 0.21 -0.44 -12.55
C GLN A 59 0.80 -1.86 -12.57
N LEU A 60 0.83 -2.53 -11.42
CA LEU A 60 1.28 -3.92 -11.30
C LEU A 60 0.38 -4.87 -12.11
N LEU A 61 -0.94 -4.71 -12.03
CA LEU A 61 -1.89 -5.47 -12.85
C LEU A 61 -1.68 -5.22 -14.34
N ALA A 62 -1.54 -3.95 -14.76
CA ALA A 62 -1.27 -3.61 -16.14
C ALA A 62 0.07 -4.14 -16.66
N ALA A 63 1.06 -4.30 -15.76
CA ALA A 63 2.34 -4.92 -16.05
C ALA A 63 2.31 -6.46 -16.05
N GLY A 64 1.14 -7.08 -15.82
CA GLY A 64 0.98 -8.53 -15.79
C GLY A 64 1.50 -9.19 -14.52
N ALA A 65 1.52 -8.48 -13.39
CA ALA A 65 1.90 -9.07 -12.11
C ALA A 65 0.98 -10.27 -11.77
N PRO A 66 1.55 -11.38 -11.27
CA PRO A 66 0.78 -12.57 -10.95
C PRO A 66 -0.19 -12.28 -9.80
N THR A 67 -1.44 -12.74 -9.95
CA THR A 67 -2.48 -12.62 -8.94
C THR A 67 -2.68 -13.96 -8.22
N THR A 68 -2.92 -13.89 -6.92
CA THR A 68 -3.21 -15.05 -6.07
C THR A 68 -4.64 -14.92 -5.55
N PRO A 69 -5.52 -15.92 -5.77
CA PRO A 69 -6.86 -15.89 -5.25
C PRO A 69 -6.89 -16.10 -3.73
N ALA A 70 -7.74 -15.36 -3.04
CA ALA A 70 -7.99 -15.51 -1.62
C ALA A 70 -9.48 -15.36 -1.30
N VAL A 71 -9.93 -15.93 -0.19
CA VAL A 71 -11.31 -15.81 0.28
C VAL A 71 -11.35 -14.89 1.49
N VAL A 72 -12.31 -13.97 1.52
CA VAL A 72 -12.49 -13.06 2.65
C VAL A 72 -13.08 -13.83 3.84
N VAL A 73 -12.33 -13.90 4.94
CA VAL A 73 -12.78 -14.51 6.20
C VAL A 73 -13.52 -13.48 7.04
N SER A 74 -12.93 -12.29 7.20
CA SER A 74 -13.59 -11.19 7.91
C SER A 74 -13.22 -9.84 7.32
N ILE A 75 -14.11 -8.88 7.52
CA ILE A 75 -13.94 -7.49 7.17
C ILE A 75 -14.32 -6.62 8.35
N THR A 76 -13.52 -5.59 8.64
CA THR A 76 -13.79 -4.60 9.68
C THR A 76 -13.55 -3.21 9.12
N ASP A 77 -14.55 -2.33 9.22
CA ASP A 77 -14.38 -0.92 8.85
C ASP A 77 -13.51 -0.21 9.88
N THR A 78 -12.49 0.52 9.41
CA THR A 78 -11.62 1.29 10.31
C THR A 78 -12.20 2.66 10.61
N GLY A 79 -13.30 3.06 9.96
CA GLY A 79 -13.88 4.41 10.04
C GLY A 79 -13.04 5.48 9.34
N LYS A 80 -12.00 5.08 8.59
CA LYS A 80 -11.12 5.99 7.85
C LYS A 80 -11.52 5.98 6.38
N LEU A 81 -11.43 7.14 5.75
CA LEU A 81 -11.69 7.30 4.32
C LEU A 81 -10.45 7.88 3.63
N VAL A 82 -10.19 7.42 2.40
CA VAL A 82 -9.19 7.99 1.49
C VAL A 82 -9.88 8.28 0.17
N ASN A 83 -9.87 9.54 -0.29
CA ASN A 83 -10.63 9.96 -1.48
C ASN A 83 -12.10 9.53 -1.42
N PHE A 84 -12.70 9.64 -0.24
CA PHE A 84 -14.02 9.12 0.11
C PHE A 84 -14.16 7.61 0.13
N ASP A 85 -13.24 6.82 -0.43
CA ASP A 85 -13.29 5.36 -0.36
C ASP A 85 -12.91 4.83 1.04
N PRO A 86 -13.63 3.82 1.58
CA PRO A 86 -13.36 3.27 2.90
C PRO A 86 -12.05 2.49 2.97
N VAL A 87 -11.37 2.64 4.10
CA VAL A 87 -10.25 1.79 4.52
C VAL A 87 -10.80 0.70 5.42
N VAL A 88 -10.49 -0.55 5.09
CA VAL A 88 -10.98 -1.73 5.79
C VAL A 88 -9.83 -2.63 6.19
N ASP A 89 -9.97 -3.29 7.34
CA ASP A 89 -9.13 -4.40 7.76
C ASP A 89 -9.76 -5.70 7.28
N LEU A 90 -9.02 -6.45 6.45
CA LEU A 90 -9.41 -7.74 5.90
C LEU A 90 -8.59 -8.86 6.53
N VAL A 91 -9.26 -9.96 6.85
CA VAL A 91 -8.61 -11.25 7.10
C VAL A 91 -8.96 -12.17 5.94
N LEU A 92 -7.94 -12.69 5.27
CA LEU A 92 -8.08 -13.44 4.04
C LEU A 92 -7.47 -14.84 4.16
N GLN A 93 -8.14 -15.83 3.61
CA GLN A 93 -7.58 -17.17 3.44
C GLN A 93 -6.99 -17.27 2.02
N VAL A 94 -5.67 -17.27 1.92
CA VAL A 94 -4.98 -17.35 0.62
C VAL A 94 -4.99 -18.79 0.10
N SER A 95 -5.30 -18.97 -1.18
CA SER A 95 -5.30 -20.29 -1.81
C SER A 95 -3.89 -20.88 -1.82
N GLY A 96 -3.72 -22.07 -1.24
CA GLY A 96 -2.41 -22.73 -1.10
C GLY A 96 -1.52 -22.15 0.01
N GLY A 97 -2.01 -21.17 0.78
CA GLY A 97 -1.31 -20.63 1.95
C GLY A 97 -1.52 -21.46 3.21
N THR A 98 -0.59 -21.36 4.17
CA THR A 98 -0.61 -22.11 5.43
C THR A 98 -1.46 -21.47 6.53
N GLY A 99 -2.07 -20.30 6.30
CA GLY A 99 -2.88 -19.62 7.30
C GLY A 99 -3.52 -18.31 6.81
N PRO A 100 -4.36 -17.68 7.65
CA PRO A 100 -5.01 -16.43 7.33
C PRO A 100 -4.01 -15.27 7.28
N VAL A 101 -4.24 -14.35 6.34
CA VAL A 101 -3.46 -13.12 6.14
C VAL A 101 -4.31 -11.93 6.52
N ALA A 102 -3.81 -11.08 7.41
CA ALA A 102 -4.42 -9.80 7.73
C ALA A 102 -3.82 -8.69 6.86
N LEU A 103 -4.67 -7.85 6.27
CA LEU A 103 -4.23 -6.68 5.51
C LEU A 103 -5.23 -5.52 5.64
N GLN A 104 -4.70 -4.31 5.71
CA GLN A 104 -5.49 -3.09 5.65
C GLN A 104 -5.44 -2.53 4.24
N THR A 105 -6.59 -2.23 3.64
CA THR A 105 -6.65 -1.72 2.26
C THR A 105 -7.79 -0.74 2.06
N ILE A 106 -7.64 0.10 1.04
CA ILE A 106 -8.74 0.91 0.51
C ILE A 106 -9.59 0.01 -0.40
N VAL A 107 -10.90 0.08 -0.27
CA VAL A 107 -11.87 -0.61 -1.15
C VAL A 107 -12.84 0.38 -1.75
N SER A 108 -13.35 0.10 -2.96
CA SER A 108 -14.33 0.99 -3.59
C SER A 108 -15.68 0.92 -2.88
N LYS A 109 -16.36 2.06 -2.73
CA LYS A 109 -17.77 2.08 -2.25
C LYS A 109 -18.74 1.29 -3.12
N LEU A 110 -18.44 1.16 -4.41
CA LEU A 110 -19.31 0.45 -5.36
C LEU A 110 -19.23 -1.06 -5.16
N ARG A 111 -18.09 -1.54 -4.67
CA ARG A 111 -17.79 -2.96 -4.50
C ARG A 111 -16.96 -3.16 -3.23
N ILE A 112 -17.68 -3.14 -2.12
CA ILE A 112 -17.13 -3.54 -0.82
C ILE A 112 -17.23 -5.06 -0.73
N PRO A 113 -16.11 -5.79 -0.62
CA PRO A 113 -16.12 -7.24 -0.52
C PRO A 113 -16.77 -7.69 0.80
N ARG A 114 -17.39 -8.86 0.79
CA ARG A 114 -18.08 -9.48 1.93
C ARG A 114 -17.36 -10.75 2.36
N THR A 115 -17.61 -11.18 3.59
CA THR A 115 -17.16 -12.50 4.05
C THR A 115 -17.68 -13.60 3.11
N GLY A 116 -16.78 -14.47 2.68
CA GLY A 116 -17.02 -15.54 1.71
C GLY A 116 -16.70 -15.15 0.26
N ASP A 117 -16.52 -13.85 -0.04
CA ASP A 117 -16.19 -13.42 -1.39
C ASP A 117 -14.76 -13.83 -1.77
N GLN A 118 -14.58 -14.18 -3.04
CA GLN A 118 -13.26 -14.41 -3.61
C GLN A 118 -12.68 -13.07 -4.09
N VAL A 119 -11.43 -12.82 -3.72
CA VAL A 119 -10.66 -11.63 -4.07
C VAL A 119 -9.31 -12.02 -4.63
N LEU A 120 -8.67 -11.09 -5.31
CA LEU A 120 -7.32 -11.25 -5.85
C LEU A 120 -6.32 -10.46 -5.02
N LEU A 121 -5.14 -11.06 -4.85
CA LEU A 121 -4.00 -10.46 -4.19
C LEU A 121 -2.79 -10.43 -5.12
N ILE A 122 -1.94 -9.43 -4.95
CA ILE A 122 -0.63 -9.34 -5.62
C ILE A 122 0.44 -9.33 -4.53
N ALA A 123 1.58 -9.98 -4.76
CA ALA A 123 2.71 -9.88 -3.84
C ALA A 123 3.23 -8.43 -3.79
N ASP A 124 3.41 -7.87 -2.59
CA ASP A 124 3.94 -6.51 -2.42
C ASP A 124 5.45 -6.51 -2.76
N PRO A 125 5.89 -5.85 -3.85
CA PRO A 125 7.31 -5.79 -4.19
C PRO A 125 8.11 -4.92 -3.19
N GLY A 126 7.44 -3.98 -2.51
CA GLY A 126 8.03 -3.14 -1.48
C GLY A 126 8.20 -3.85 -0.14
N ARG A 127 7.40 -4.89 0.12
CA ARG A 127 7.46 -5.72 1.34
C ARG A 127 7.32 -7.21 1.01
N PRO A 128 8.44 -7.89 0.71
CA PRO A 128 8.44 -9.32 0.41
C PRO A 128 7.74 -10.14 1.49
N GLY A 129 6.87 -11.06 1.08
CA GLY A 129 6.06 -11.90 1.98
C GLY A 129 4.74 -11.26 2.42
N SER A 130 4.42 -10.05 1.96
CA SER A 130 3.12 -9.41 2.17
C SER A 130 2.35 -9.27 0.86
N TYR A 131 1.06 -8.94 0.97
CA TYR A 131 0.13 -8.88 -0.15
C TYR A 131 -0.53 -7.51 -0.26
N LEU A 132 -0.84 -7.13 -1.49
CA LEU A 132 -1.67 -5.99 -1.86
C LEU A 132 -3.01 -6.49 -2.39
N TYR A 133 -4.09 -5.80 -2.02
CA TYR A 133 -5.43 -6.09 -2.51
C TYR A 133 -5.60 -5.66 -3.96
N ALA A 134 -6.04 -6.57 -4.82
CA ALA A 134 -6.20 -6.36 -6.26
C ALA A 134 -7.66 -6.35 -6.74
N GLY A 135 -8.63 -6.38 -5.83
CA GLY A 135 -10.05 -6.39 -6.15
C GLY A 135 -10.68 -7.78 -6.14
N ASP A 136 -11.88 -7.88 -6.68
CA ASP A 136 -12.75 -9.07 -6.67
C ASP A 136 -12.54 -9.99 -7.89
N GLY A 137 -11.54 -9.70 -8.74
CA GLY A 137 -11.15 -10.56 -9.86
C GLY A 137 -12.12 -10.63 -11.04
N VAL A 138 -13.29 -10.00 -10.92
CA VAL A 138 -14.15 -9.68 -12.06
C VAL A 138 -13.49 -8.50 -12.77
N SER A 139 -12.69 -8.81 -13.80
CA SER A 139 -12.32 -7.78 -14.78
C SER A 139 -13.60 -7.17 -15.33
N PRO A 140 -13.69 -5.83 -15.48
CA PRO A 140 -14.77 -5.22 -16.24
C PRO A 140 -14.77 -5.70 -17.69
#